data_AF-M4S1X9-F1
#
_entry.id   AF-M4S1X9-F1
#
_cell.length_a   1.000
_cell.length_b   1.000
_cell.length_c   1.000
_cell.angle_alpha   90.00
_cell.angle_beta   90.00
_cell.angle_gamma   90.00
#
_symmetry.space_group_name_H-M   'P 1'
#
loop_
_entity.id
_entity.type
_entity.pdbx_description
1 polymer ?
#
loop_
_entity_poly.entity_id
_entity_poly.type
_entity_poly.pdbx_seq_one_letter_code
_entity_poly.pdbx_strand_id
1 'polypeptide(L)'
;MFAGLDFGTSNCSIGIINNDNEPVLVPLEDGETRLSSCIFLEHGVIKPEVVSEYELSKRVRAEKASQSQRINSGDKSSNQRVLSDDELVNIVRKQLRKENREDAKTSQKSQSVMEALQSNSEVIFGKEAELAHMSDPEKWFLY
;
A
#
# COMPACT_ATOMS: atom_id res chain seq x y z
N MET A 1 5.80 8.63 -39.34
CA MET A 1 6.04 9.85 -38.55
C MET A 1 7.01 9.48 -37.46
N PHE A 2 8.16 10.16 -37.39
CA PHE A 2 9.16 9.93 -36.34
C PHE A 2 9.01 11.02 -35.29
N ALA A 3 9.11 10.63 -34.03
CA ALA A 3 9.11 11.55 -32.90
C ALA A 3 10.44 11.43 -32.15
N GLY A 4 11.04 12.57 -31.83
CA GLY A 4 12.09 12.66 -30.82
C GLY A 4 11.45 12.73 -29.45
N LEU A 5 11.99 11.98 -28.50
CA LEU A 5 11.47 11.94 -27.14
C LEU A 5 12.62 12.26 -26.19
N ASP A 6 12.43 13.29 -25.37
CA ASP A 6 13.36 13.68 -24.32
C ASP A 6 12.79 13.22 -22.98
N PHE A 7 13.49 12.29 -22.32
CA PHE A 7 13.14 11.75 -21.02
C PHE A 7 14.09 12.33 -19.97
N GLY A 8 13.83 13.58 -19.58
CA GLY A 8 14.58 14.25 -18.53
C GLY A 8 14.20 13.71 -17.16
N THR A 9 15.05 13.95 -16.16
CA THR A 9 14.76 13.58 -14.76
C THR A 9 13.63 14.41 -14.14
N SER A 10 13.43 15.64 -14.61
CA SER A 10 12.35 16.51 -14.10
C SER A 10 11.18 16.65 -15.06
N ASN A 11 11.44 16.65 -16.37
CA ASN A 11 10.39 16.82 -17.37
C ASN A 11 10.67 15.99 -18.62
N CYS A 12 9.60 15.59 -19.29
CA CYS A 12 9.59 14.95 -20.59
C CYS A 12 9.02 15.88 -21.65
N SER A 13 9.51 15.75 -22.88
CA SER A 13 8.95 16.44 -24.04
C SER A 13 9.00 15.58 -25.31
N ILE A 14 8.09 15.86 -26.24
CA ILE A 14 8.00 15.14 -27.52
C ILE A 14 8.14 16.15 -28.65
N GLY A 15 9.10 15.93 -29.52
CA GLY A 15 9.32 16.72 -30.74
C GLY A 15 8.99 15.90 -31.99
N ILE A 16 8.36 16.54 -32.97
CA ILE A 16 8.05 15.94 -34.28
C ILE A 16 8.48 16.89 -35.39
N ILE A 17 8.65 16.36 -36.59
CA ILE A 17 8.70 17.18 -37.81
C ILE A 17 7.27 17.31 -38.33
N ASN A 18 6.77 18.54 -38.46
CA ASN A 18 5.43 18.80 -38.98
C ASN A 18 5.36 18.65 -40.52
N ASN A 19 4.19 18.85 -41.11
CA ASN A 19 3.99 18.71 -42.56
C ASN A 19 4.76 19.76 -43.38
N ASP A 20 5.10 20.89 -42.77
CA ASP A 20 5.89 21.97 -43.37
C ASP A 20 7.42 21.74 -43.20
N ASN A 21 7.79 20.54 -42.72
CA ASN A 21 9.17 20.10 -42.50
C ASN A 21 9.91 20.91 -41.41
N GLU A 22 9.18 21.45 -40.44
CA GLU A 22 9.71 22.20 -39.30
C GLU A 22 9.62 21.38 -38.00
N PRO A 23 10.61 21.51 -37.10
CA PRO A 23 10.55 20.87 -35.78
C PRO A 23 9.55 21.60 -34.89
N VAL A 24 8.57 20.86 -34.37
CA VAL A 24 7.58 21.37 -33.41
C VAL A 24 7.47 20.46 -32.21
N LEU A 25 7.22 21.04 -31.05
CA LEU A 25 6.90 20.27 -29.85
C LEU A 25 5.42 19.91 -29.85
N VAL A 26 5.12 18.70 -29.42
CA VAL A 26 3.76 18.20 -29.26
C VAL A 26 3.20 18.76 -27.95
N PRO A 27 2.03 19.42 -27.98
CA PRO A 27 1.33 19.77 -26.74
C PRO A 27 0.83 18.49 -26.07
N LEU A 28 1.10 18.37 -24.77
CA LEU A 28 0.83 17.22 -23.92
C LEU A 28 -0.40 17.51 -23.05
N GLU A 29 -0.20 18.09 -21.87
CA GLU A 29 -1.23 18.38 -20.88
C GLU A 29 -1.54 19.88 -20.83
N ASP A 30 -2.81 20.27 -20.78
CA ASP A 30 -3.26 21.68 -20.72
C ASP A 30 -2.69 22.59 -21.84
N GLY A 31 -2.24 22.00 -22.96
CA GLY A 31 -1.59 22.71 -24.06
C GLY A 31 -0.10 23.01 -23.83
N GLU A 32 0.47 22.58 -22.70
CA GLU A 32 1.89 22.68 -22.42
C GLU A 32 2.68 21.62 -23.19
N THR A 33 3.93 21.93 -23.52
CA THR A 33 4.82 21.03 -24.30
C THR A 33 5.75 20.20 -23.42
N ARG A 34 5.56 20.27 -22.10
CA ARG A 34 6.36 19.58 -21.09
C ARG A 34 5.42 18.86 -20.15
N LEU A 35 5.81 17.66 -19.76
CA LEU A 35 5.13 16.86 -18.75
C LEU A 35 6.14 16.55 -17.65
N SER A 36 5.73 16.68 -16.40
CA SER A 36 6.57 16.30 -15.26
C SER A 36 6.97 14.83 -15.32
N SER A 37 8.25 14.52 -15.05
CA SER A 37 8.79 13.16 -15.06
C SER A 37 8.45 12.41 -13.76
N CYS A 38 7.17 12.39 -13.40
CA CYS A 38 6.68 11.75 -12.19
C CYS A 38 5.55 10.75 -12.50
N ILE A 39 5.45 9.75 -11.63
CA ILE A 39 4.41 8.73 -11.66
C ILE A 39 3.81 8.64 -10.26
N PHE A 40 2.49 8.61 -10.18
CA PHE A 40 1.78 8.29 -8.96
C PHE A 40 1.08 6.94 -9.12
N LEU A 41 1.29 6.05 -8.15
CA LEU A 41 0.66 4.74 -8.12
C LEU A 41 -0.36 4.72 -6.99
N GLU A 42 -1.63 4.64 -7.35
CA GLU A 42 -2.67 4.51 -6.34
C GLU A 42 -2.62 3.11 -5.75
N HIS A 43 -2.16 3.03 -4.50
CA HIS A 43 -2.13 1.81 -3.74
C HIS A 43 -3.57 1.36 -3.46
N GLY A 44 -3.98 0.25 -4.08
CA GLY A 44 -5.31 -0.32 -3.90
C GLY A 44 -5.66 -0.53 -2.43
N VAL A 45 -6.95 -0.37 -2.10
CA VAL A 45 -7.48 -0.57 -0.74
C VAL A 45 -7.11 -1.96 -0.25
N ILE A 46 -6.30 -2.04 0.81
CA ILE A 46 -5.99 -3.29 1.49
C ILE A 46 -7.31 -3.93 1.92
N LYS A 47 -7.71 -5.00 1.22
CA LYS A 47 -8.84 -5.80 1.69
C LYS A 47 -8.41 -6.44 3.01
N PRO A 48 -9.20 -6.30 4.09
CA PRO A 48 -8.87 -6.96 5.34
C PRO A 48 -8.85 -8.47 5.08
N GLU A 49 -7.70 -9.08 5.34
CA GLU A 49 -7.51 -10.51 5.19
C GLU A 49 -8.49 -11.27 6.10
N VAL A 50 -9.08 -12.34 5.58
CA VAL A 50 -10.02 -13.17 6.32
C VAL A 50 -9.22 -13.97 7.35
N VAL A 51 -9.52 -13.77 8.62
CA VAL A 51 -8.86 -14.51 9.72
C VAL A 51 -9.10 -16.00 9.52
N SER A 52 -8.00 -16.77 9.39
CA SER A 52 -8.06 -18.23 9.31
C SER A 52 -8.59 -18.83 10.62
N GLU A 53 -9.66 -19.62 10.52
CA GLU A 53 -10.26 -20.30 11.67
C GLU A 53 -9.27 -21.27 12.34
N TYR A 54 -8.37 -21.85 11.55
CA TYR A 54 -7.29 -22.70 12.06
C TYR A 54 -6.32 -21.91 12.96
N GLU A 55 -5.87 -20.73 12.51
CA GLU A 55 -4.95 -19.90 13.31
C GLU A 55 -5.61 -19.33 14.55
N LEU A 56 -6.87 -18.90 14.42
CA LEU A 56 -7.69 -18.44 15.53
C LEU A 56 -7.79 -19.53 16.61
N SER A 57 -8.19 -20.74 16.22
CA SER A 57 -8.35 -21.86 17.15
C SER A 57 -7.03 -22.27 17.81
N LYS A 58 -5.91 -22.24 17.08
CA LYS A 58 -4.58 -22.51 17.61
C LYS A 58 -4.19 -21.50 18.70
N ARG A 59 -4.39 -20.20 18.45
CA ARG A 59 -4.03 -19.14 19.41
C ARG A 59 -4.96 -19.12 20.63
N VAL A 60 -6.26 -19.36 20.45
CA VAL A 60 -7.21 -19.48 21.57
C VAL A 60 -6.82 -20.66 22.49
N ARG A 61 -6.43 -21.81 21.93
CA ARG A 61 -5.94 -22.94 22.74
C ARG A 61 -4.66 -22.60 23.52
N ALA A 62 -3.73 -21.88 22.90
CA ALA A 62 -2.51 -21.44 23.57
C ALA A 62 -2.81 -20.50 24.74
N GLU A 63 -3.72 -19.53 24.56
CA GLU A 63 -4.12 -18.62 25.64
C GLU A 63 -4.91 -19.32 26.76
N LYS A 64 -5.76 -20.29 26.43
CA LYS A 64 -6.41 -21.12 27.45
C LYS A 64 -5.39 -21.90 28.30
N ALA A 65 -4.36 -22.46 27.66
CA ALA A 65 -3.29 -23.15 28.35
C ALA A 65 -2.47 -22.20 29.24
N SER A 66 -2.17 -20.99 28.74
CA SER A 66 -1.46 -19.94 29.49
C SER A 66 -2.26 -19.52 30.74
N GLN A 67 -3.57 -19.33 30.58
CA GLN A 67 -4.47 -18.92 31.66
C GLN A 67 -4.63 -20.03 32.71
N SER A 68 -4.72 -21.29 32.29
CA SER A 68 -4.77 -22.45 33.18
C SER A 68 -3.46 -22.62 33.96
N GLN A 69 -2.31 -22.39 33.32
CA GLN A 69 -1.01 -22.40 33.98
C GLN A 69 -0.87 -21.28 35.01
N ARG A 70 -1.33 -20.06 34.69
CA ARG A 70 -1.33 -18.91 35.62
C ARG A 70 -2.20 -19.15 36.86
N ILE A 71 -3.35 -19.80 36.68
CA ILE A 71 -4.22 -20.20 37.79
C ILE A 71 -3.51 -21.21 38.70
N ASN A 72 -2.84 -22.21 38.10
CA ASN A 72 -2.15 -23.27 38.84
C ASN A 72 -0.83 -22.82 39.47
N SER A 73 -0.13 -21.82 38.89
CA SER A 73 1.15 -21.32 39.41
C SER A 73 1.01 -20.38 40.61
N GLY A 74 -0.21 -20.09 41.07
CA GLY A 74 -0.45 -19.45 42.35
C GLY A 74 0.14 -18.04 42.48
N ASP A 75 0.25 -17.29 41.38
CA ASP A 75 0.79 -15.93 41.39
C ASP A 75 -0.26 -14.98 42.01
N LYS A 76 -0.20 -14.82 43.33
CA LYS A 76 -1.08 -13.99 44.17
C LYS A 76 -0.88 -12.47 43.96
N SER A 77 -0.39 -12.04 42.79
CA SER A 77 0.06 -10.66 42.57
C SER A 77 -0.96 -9.75 41.87
N SER A 78 -2.00 -10.26 41.19
CA SER A 78 -3.07 -9.35 40.77
C SER A 78 -4.39 -10.06 40.51
N ASN A 79 -5.46 -9.29 40.69
CA ASN A 79 -6.85 -9.53 40.35
C ASN A 79 -7.02 -9.85 38.84
N GLN A 80 -6.40 -10.93 38.34
CA GLN A 80 -6.46 -11.31 36.94
C GLN A 80 -7.83 -11.94 36.66
N ARG A 81 -8.68 -11.15 36.00
CA ARG A 81 -9.98 -11.59 35.49
C ARG A 81 -9.77 -12.78 34.55
N VAL A 82 -10.30 -13.93 34.95
CA VAL A 82 -10.40 -15.10 34.06
C VAL A 82 -11.42 -14.74 32.98
N LEU A 83 -10.97 -14.79 31.74
CA LEU A 83 -11.78 -14.48 30.56
C LEU A 83 -12.59 -15.72 30.19
N SER A 84 -13.84 -15.50 29.79
CA SER A 84 -14.66 -16.55 29.19
C SER A 84 -14.12 -16.94 27.81
N ASP A 85 -14.50 -18.13 27.35
CA ASP A 85 -14.15 -18.64 26.03
C ASP A 85 -14.51 -17.64 24.90
N ASP A 86 -15.69 -17.02 24.99
CA ASP A 86 -16.16 -16.05 24.00
C ASP A 86 -15.37 -14.74 24.05
N GLU A 87 -14.98 -14.28 25.25
CA GLU A 87 -14.12 -13.11 25.40
C GLU A 87 -12.72 -13.36 24.81
N LEU A 88 -12.14 -14.54 25.06
CA LEU A 88 -10.85 -14.95 24.50
C LEU A 88 -10.89 -15.00 22.97
N VAL A 89 -11.90 -15.63 22.39
CA VAL A 89 -12.07 -15.70 20.93
C VAL A 89 -12.16 -14.31 20.33
N ASN A 90 -12.92 -13.41 20.94
CA ASN A 90 -13.07 -12.04 20.44
C ASN A 90 -11.78 -11.22 20.53
N ILE A 91 -11.02 -11.35 21.62
CA ILE A 91 -9.73 -10.67 21.80
C ILE A 91 -8.72 -11.18 20.76
N VAL A 92 -8.55 -12.50 20.65
CA VAL A 92 -7.60 -13.11 19.71
C VAL A 92 -7.97 -12.76 18.27
N ARG A 93 -9.27 -12.81 17.91
CA ARG A 93 -9.75 -12.41 16.58
C ARG A 93 -9.46 -10.93 16.29
N LYS A 94 -9.67 -10.05 17.27
CA LYS A 94 -9.36 -8.62 17.11
C LYS A 94 -7.86 -8.38 16.93
N GLN A 95 -7.04 -9.13 17.66
CA GLN A 95 -5.59 -9.04 17.58
C GLN A 95 -5.04 -9.55 16.24
N LEU A 96 -5.51 -10.70 15.76
CA LEU A 96 -5.22 -11.21 14.41
C LEU A 96 -5.61 -10.19 13.33
N ARG A 97 -6.82 -9.63 13.40
CA ARG A 97 -7.23 -8.58 12.43
C ARG A 97 -6.32 -7.35 12.46
N LYS A 98 -5.73 -7.02 13.61
CA LYS A 98 -4.80 -5.91 13.73
C LYS A 98 -3.45 -6.27 13.10
N GLU A 99 -2.91 -7.44 13.42
CA GLU A 99 -1.66 -7.97 12.86
C GLU A 99 -1.74 -8.06 11.33
N ASN A 100 -2.76 -8.73 10.78
CA ASN A 100 -2.92 -8.83 9.32
C ASN A 100 -3.03 -7.47 8.63
N ARG A 101 -3.59 -6.45 9.29
CA ARG A 101 -3.62 -5.08 8.74
C ARG A 101 -2.24 -4.42 8.75
N GLU A 102 -1.45 -4.63 9.80
CA GLU A 102 -0.09 -4.10 9.90
C GLU A 102 0.85 -4.81 8.93
N ASP A 103 0.73 -6.13 8.80
CA ASP A 103 1.48 -6.93 7.83
C ASP A 103 1.13 -6.52 6.41
N ALA A 104 -0.15 -6.40 6.07
CA ALA A 104 -0.57 -5.96 4.74
C ALA A 104 -0.09 -4.53 4.41
N LYS A 105 -0.10 -3.61 5.38
CA LYS A 105 0.48 -2.27 5.19
C LYS A 105 1.99 -2.33 4.97
N THR A 106 2.68 -3.21 5.68
CA THR A 106 4.13 -3.37 5.57
C THR A 106 4.51 -3.99 4.23
N SER A 107 3.83 -5.06 3.82
CA SER A 107 4.01 -5.68 2.50
C SER A 107 3.71 -4.70 1.37
N GLN A 108 2.67 -3.86 1.50
CA GLN A 108 2.35 -2.82 0.53
C GLN A 108 3.43 -1.73 0.47
N LYS A 109 3.96 -1.27 1.61
CA LYS A 109 5.09 -0.32 1.65
C LYS A 109 6.38 -0.88 1.03
N SER A 110 6.53 -2.20 1.00
CA SER A 110 7.71 -2.88 0.43
C SER A 110 7.59 -3.24 -1.05
N GLN A 111 6.43 -3.03 -1.69
CA GLN A 111 6.26 -3.34 -3.12
C GLN A 111 7.14 -2.42 -3.96
N SER A 112 7.92 -2.99 -4.88
CA SER A 112 8.66 -2.23 -5.87
C SER A 112 7.75 -1.60 -6.93
N VAL A 113 8.20 -0.55 -7.64
CA VAL A 113 7.47 0.07 -8.77
C VAL A 113 6.91 -0.98 -9.74
N MET A 114 7.75 -1.97 -10.10
CA MET A 114 7.38 -2.99 -11.07
C MET A 114 6.27 -3.91 -10.57
N GLU A 115 6.28 -4.26 -9.28
CA GLU A 115 5.22 -5.07 -8.67
C GLU A 115 3.92 -4.27 -8.58
N ALA A 116 4.00 -2.99 -8.25
CA ALA A 116 2.85 -2.10 -8.22
C ALA A 116 2.21 -1.95 -9.61
N LEU A 117 3.02 -1.77 -10.66
CA LEU A 117 2.56 -1.75 -12.06
C LEU A 117 1.92 -3.09 -12.49
N GLN A 118 2.45 -4.22 -12.03
CA GLN A 118 1.89 -5.54 -12.33
C GLN A 118 0.59 -5.83 -11.58
N SER A 119 0.34 -5.16 -10.45
CA SER A 119 -0.81 -5.40 -9.58
C SER A 119 -2.15 -4.83 -10.07
N ASN A 120 -2.24 -4.33 -11.31
CA ASN A 120 -3.36 -3.52 -11.83
C ASN A 120 -3.65 -2.28 -10.96
N SER A 121 -2.62 -1.69 -10.34
CA SER A 121 -2.77 -0.39 -9.70
C SER A 121 -3.00 0.68 -10.76
N GLU A 122 -3.87 1.65 -10.47
CA GLU A 122 -4.09 2.78 -11.36
C GLU A 122 -2.84 3.65 -11.39
N VAL A 123 -2.35 3.94 -12.60
CA VAL A 123 -1.12 4.70 -12.83
C VAL A 123 -1.50 6.09 -13.32
N ILE A 124 -1.13 7.09 -12.54
CA ILE A 124 -1.41 8.50 -12.82
C ILE A 124 -0.10 9.20 -13.20
N PHE A 125 -0.17 10.11 -14.17
CA PHE A 125 0.97 10.87 -14.69
C PHE A 125 0.68 12.37 -14.70
N GLY A 126 1.71 13.19 -14.93
CA GLY A 126 1.54 14.63 -15.15
C GLY A 126 1.07 15.38 -13.90
N LYS A 127 0.32 16.46 -14.12
CA LYS A 127 -0.14 17.36 -13.06
C LYS A 127 -1.04 16.66 -12.03
N GLU A 128 -1.82 15.69 -12.47
CA GLU A 128 -2.64 14.88 -11.56
C GLU A 128 -1.76 14.05 -10.60
N ALA A 129 -0.63 13.52 -11.08
CA ALA A 129 0.33 12.82 -10.23
C ALA A 129 0.99 13.76 -9.21
N GLU A 130 1.31 14.99 -9.61
CA GLU A 130 1.83 16.03 -8.71
C GLU A 130 0.83 16.38 -7.60
N LEU A 131 -0.44 16.58 -7.97
CA LEU A 131 -1.51 16.89 -7.02
C LEU A 131 -1.78 15.71 -6.08
N ALA A 132 -1.81 14.49 -6.60
CA ALA A 132 -1.96 13.28 -5.80
C ALA A 132 -0.81 13.15 -4.80
N HIS A 133 0.42 13.41 -5.22
CA HIS A 133 1.59 13.44 -4.34
C HIS A 133 1.47 14.49 -3.23
N MET A 134 1.02 15.71 -3.55
CA MET A 134 0.81 16.74 -2.52
C MET A 134 -0.23 16.33 -1.48
N SER A 135 -1.23 15.55 -1.89
CA SER A 135 -2.29 15.06 -1.00
C SER A 135 -1.87 13.84 -0.16
N ASP A 136 -0.98 13.00 -0.68
CA ASP A 136 -0.51 11.77 0.00
C ASP A 136 1.00 11.50 -0.28
N PRO A 137 1.90 12.21 0.44
CA PRO A 137 3.34 12.15 0.20
C PRO A 137 4.03 10.84 0.62
N GLU A 138 3.30 9.87 1.17
CA GLU A 138 3.87 8.57 1.57
C GLU A 138 3.70 7.47 0.52
N LYS A 139 2.96 7.73 -0.58
CA LYS A 139 2.58 6.73 -1.60
C LYS A 139 3.32 6.86 -2.94
N TRP A 140 4.62 7.13 -2.94
CA TRP A 140 5.33 7.55 -4.16
C TRP A 140 6.49 6.66 -4.61
N PHE A 141 6.78 6.76 -5.90
CA PHE A 141 8.05 6.40 -6.53
C PHE A 141 8.46 7.53 -7.50
N LEU A 142 9.65 8.11 -7.30
CA LEU A 142 10.27 9.07 -8.22
C LEU A 142 11.33 8.30 -9.00
N TYR A 143 11.36 8.50 -10.31
CA TYR A 143 12.40 7.99 -11.19
C TYR A 143 13.56 8.98 -11.31
#